data_AF-A0A5Q0ULE1-F1
#
_entry.id   AF-A0A5Q0ULE1-F1
#
_cell.length_a   1.000
_cell.length_b   1.000
_cell.length_c   1.000
_cell.angle_alpha   90.00
_cell.angle_beta   90.00
_cell.angle_gamma   90.00
#
_symmetry.space_group_name_H-M   'P 1'
#
loop_
_entity.id
_entity.type
_entity.pdbx_description
1 polymer ?
#
loop_
_entity_poly.entity_id
_entity_poly.type
_entity_poly.pdbx_seq_one_letter_code
_entity_poly.pdbx_strand_id
1 'polypeptide(L)' 'MDRRCPDCGVTMEPVELRTGEGFKLQINTDERREGLLGSLGMTENHSVEGRLCPECGLVRTYADLDDA' A
#
# COMPACT_ATOMS: atom_id res chain seq x y z
N MET A 1 10.38 -1.08 -8.63
CA MET A 1 9.45 -0.92 -9.79
C MET A 1 8.88 0.49 -9.76
N ASP A 2 9.01 1.27 -10.83
CA ASP A 2 8.50 2.65 -10.85
C ASP A 2 6.97 2.69 -10.73
N ARG A 3 6.48 3.31 -9.65
CA ARG A 3 5.04 3.43 -9.36
C ARG A 3 4.47 4.59 -10.18
N ARG A 4 3.96 4.30 -11.39
CA ARG A 4 3.35 5.31 -12.27
C ARG A 4 1.85 5.47 -12.03
N CYS A 5 1.36 6.69 -12.21
CA CYS A 5 -0.07 6.99 -12.20
C CYS A 5 -0.73 6.32 -13.42
N PRO A 6 -1.78 5.50 -13.24
CA PRO A 6 -2.50 4.88 -14.34
C PRO A 6 -3.26 5.89 -15.21
N ASP A 7 -3.61 7.06 -14.67
CA ASP A 7 -4.42 8.06 -15.37
C ASP A 7 -3.55 9.06 -16.14
N CYS A 8 -2.46 9.53 -15.53
CA CYS A 8 -1.56 10.55 -16.11
C CYS A 8 -0.29 9.97 -16.74
N GLY A 9 0.12 8.75 -16.36
CA GLY A 9 1.37 8.14 -16.81
C GLY A 9 2.66 8.68 -16.16
N VAL A 10 2.57 9.68 -15.27
CA VAL A 10 3.71 10.27 -14.55
C VAL A 10 4.15 9.43 -13.34
N THR A 11 5.38 9.63 -12.88
CA THR A 11 5.89 9.03 -11.64
C THR A 11 5.13 9.59 -10.44
N MET A 12 4.66 8.70 -9.56
CA MET A 12 3.98 9.11 -8.32
C MET A 12 4.99 9.35 -7.20
N GLU A 13 4.72 10.34 -6.35
CA GLU A 13 5.57 10.72 -5.23
C GLU A 13 5.22 9.94 -3.95
N PRO A 14 6.21 9.61 -3.10
CA PRO A 14 5.95 9.02 -1.79
C PRO A 14 5.17 10.00 -0.91
N VAL A 15 4.17 9.47 -0.20
CA VAL A 15 3.43 10.23 0.80
C VAL A 15 3.22 9.39 2.06
N GLU A 16 3.27 10.04 3.21
CA GLU A 16 2.95 9.39 4.48
C GLU A 16 1.43 9.36 4.68
N LEU A 17 0.89 8.18 4.97
CA LEU A 17 -0.52 7.99 5.26
C LEU A 17 -0.71 7.73 6.76
N ARG A 18 -1.63 8.47 7.36
CA ARG A 18 -2.02 8.33 8.77
C ARG A 18 -3.53 8.24 8.88
N THR A 19 -4.01 7.52 9.89
CA THR A 19 -5.40 7.61 10.34
C THR A 19 -5.61 8.93 11.10
N GLY A 20 -6.87 9.35 11.29
CA GLY A 20 -7.19 10.61 11.99
C GLY A 20 -6.64 10.68 13.42
N GLU A 21 -6.38 9.53 14.04
CA GLU A 21 -5.78 9.41 15.39
C GLU A 21 -4.25 9.31 15.36
N GLY A 22 -3.63 9.42 14.18
CA GLY A 22 -2.17 9.42 14.01
C GLY A 22 -1.53 8.05 13.89
N PHE A 23 -2.32 6.96 13.87
CA PHE A 23 -1.80 5.62 13.62
C PHE A 23 -1.48 5.41 12.13
N LYS A 24 -0.52 4.54 11.84
CA LYS A 24 -0.22 4.13 10.46
C LYS A 24 -1.31 3.18 9.93
N LEU A 25 -1.57 3.22 8.63
CA LEU A 25 -2.41 2.22 7.96
C LEU A 25 -1.71 0.86 7.96
N GLN A 26 -2.47 -0.20 8.20
CA GLN A 26 -2.01 -1.59 8.20
C GLN A 26 -2.95 -2.44 7.35
N ILE A 27 -2.42 -3.49 6.72
CA ILE A 27 -3.21 -4.48 6.00
C ILE A 27 -3.57 -5.61 6.96
N ASN A 28 -4.85 -5.94 7.03
CA ASN A 28 -5.35 -7.11 7.73
C ASN A 28 -6.13 -7.99 6.74
N THR A 29 -5.76 -9.26 6.65
CA THR A 29 -6.48 -10.24 5.83
C THR A 29 -7.07 -11.31 6.74
N ASP A 30 -8.38 -11.52 6.63
CA ASP A 30 -9.07 -12.58 7.36
C ASP A 30 -8.93 -13.92 6.65
N GLU A 31 -8.78 -14.96 7.49
CA GLU A 31 -8.71 -16.39 7.17
C GLU A 31 -7.61 -16.84 6.19
N ARG A 32 -7.34 -18.15 6.20
CA ARG A 32 -6.39 -18.81 5.30
C ARG A 32 -6.87 -18.65 3.86
N ARG A 33 -6.24 -17.74 3.12
CA ARG A 33 -6.33 -17.68 1.65
C ARG A 33 -5.09 -18.32 1.06
N GLU A 34 -5.18 -18.77 -0.19
CA GLU A 34 -4.00 -19.22 -0.94
C GLU A 34 -3.38 -18.05 -1.71
N GLY A 35 -2.13 -18.20 -2.15
CA GLY A 35 -1.40 -17.16 -2.89
C GLY A 35 -1.01 -15.94 -2.04
N LEU A 36 -0.84 -14.77 -2.67
CA LEU A 36 -0.33 -13.55 -2.04
C LEU A 36 -1.12 -13.08 -0.81
N LEU A 37 -2.44 -13.31 -0.80
CA LEU A 37 -3.29 -12.96 0.33
C LEU A 37 -3.14 -13.96 1.48
N GLY A 38 -2.74 -15.20 1.19
CA GLY A 38 -2.38 -16.20 2.18
C GLY A 38 -1.07 -15.92 2.89
N SER A 39 -0.06 -15.43 2.15
CA SER A 39 1.21 -14.97 2.74
C SER A 39 1.07 -13.71 3.59
N LEU A 40 -0.09 -13.04 3.52
CA LEU A 40 -0.43 -11.85 4.30
C LEU A 40 -1.23 -12.18 5.59
N GLY A 41 -1.45 -13.46 5.93
CA GLY A 41 -2.12 -13.91 7.17
C GLY A 41 -1.25 -14.94 7.92
N MET A 42 -1.31 -15.16 9.23
CA MET A 42 -2.22 -14.76 10.30
C MET A 42 -1.48 -13.81 11.25
N THR A 43 -2.11 -12.73 11.73
CA THR A 43 -1.59 -11.83 12.79
C THR A 43 -0.47 -10.85 12.37
N GLU A 44 0.02 -10.89 11.13
CA GLU A 44 1.06 -9.96 10.66
C GLU A 44 0.43 -8.68 10.08
N ASN A 45 0.70 -7.56 10.73
CA ASN A 45 0.31 -6.24 10.25
C ASN A 45 1.39 -5.72 9.30
N HIS A 46 1.15 -5.76 8.00
CA HIS A 46 2.06 -5.17 7.02
C HIS A 46 1.83 -3.67 6.90
N SER A 47 2.93 -2.91 6.87
CA SER A 47 2.89 -1.49 6.52
C SER A 47 2.44 -1.30 5.08
N VAL A 48 1.91 -0.10 4.80
CA VAL A 48 1.61 0.32 3.43
C VAL A 48 2.45 1.51 3.04
N GLU A 49 2.99 1.45 1.82
CA GLU A 49 3.59 2.59 1.15
C GLU A 49 2.50 3.39 0.42
N GLY A 50 2.39 4.69 0.74
CA GLY A 50 1.52 5.62 0.04
C GLY A 50 2.22 6.26 -1.16
N ARG A 51 1.51 6.37 -2.28
CA ARG A 51 1.93 7.11 -3.48
C ARG A 51 0.85 8.08 -3.92
N LEU A 52 1.21 9.33 -4.20
CA LEU A 52 0.30 10.37 -4.70
C LEU A 52 0.75 10.86 -6.09
N CYS A 53 -0.20 10.98 -7.01
CA CYS A 53 0.04 11.60 -8.31
C CYS A 53 0.08 13.13 -8.14
N PRO A 54 1.18 13.80 -8.50
CA PRO A 54 1.32 15.25 -8.32
C PRO A 54 0.43 16.07 -9.27
N GLU A 55 -0.12 15.46 -10.32
CA GLU A 55 -0.93 16.16 -11.33
C GLU A 55 -2.44 16.01 -11.10
N CYS A 56 -2.93 14.79 -10.83
CA CYS A 56 -4.36 14.51 -10.69
C CYS A 56 -4.82 14.19 -9.27
N GLY A 57 -3.89 14.04 -8.32
CA GLY A 57 -4.21 13.73 -6.92
C GLY A 57 -4.61 12.27 -6.63
N LEU A 58 -4.52 11.35 -7.60
CA LEU A 58 -4.76 9.92 -7.35
C LEU A 58 -3.79 9.40 -6.27
N VAL A 59 -4.32 8.71 -5.28
CA VAL A 59 -3.55 8.01 -4.25
C VAL A 59 -3.62 6.50 -4.47
N ARG A 60 -2.47 5.83 -4.40
CA ARG A 60 -2.35 4.36 -4.39
C ARG A 60 -1.59 3.89 -3.17
N THR A 61 -2.01 2.77 -2.60
CA THR A 61 -1.32 2.08 -1.52
C THR A 61 -0.72 0.77 -2.01
N TYR A 62 0.47 0.45 -1.52
CA TYR A 62 1.15 -0.80 -1.81
C TYR A 62 1.50 -1.49 -0.50
N ALA A 63 1.21 -2.79 -0.41
CA ALA A 63 1.68 -3.61 0.70
C ALA A 63 3.21 -3.62 0.68
N ASP A 64 3.80 -3.33 1.85
CA ASP A 64 5.23 -3.55 2.08
C ASP A 64 5.40 -5.02 2.44
N LEU A 65 5.67 -5.81 1.41
CA LEU A 65 5.95 -7.23 1.53
C LEU A 65 7.47 -7.31 1.54
N ASP A 66 8.08 -7.71 2.66
CA ASP A 66 9.50 -8.01 2.69
C ASP A 66 9.81 -8.95 1.51
N ASP A 67 10.74 -8.54 0.64
CA ASP A 67 11.14 -9.33 -0.53
C ASP A 67 11.60 -10.72 -0.03
N ALA A 68 10.79 -11.75 -0.29
CA ALA A 68 11.15 -13.16 -0.08
C ALA A 68 12.20 -13.62 -1.11
#